data_AF-A0A1C6JYJ6-F1
#
_entry.id   AF-A0A1C6JYJ6-F1
#
_cell.length_a   1.000
_cell.length_b   1.000
_cell.length_c   1.000
_cell.angle_alpha   90.00
_cell.angle_beta   90.00
_cell.angle_gamma   90.00
#
_symmetry.space_group_name_H-M   'P 1'
#
loop_
_entity.id
_entity.type
_entity.pdbx_description
1 polymer ?
#
loop_
_entity_poly.entity_id
_entity_poly.type
_entity_poly.pdbx_seq_one_letter_code
_entity_poly.pdbx_strand_id
1 'polypeptide(L)'
;MKKRTLMKRVCVFAMLCVLTITMFVEPSFAGTYEIDDGGRKTTISGPRATACDKMTTMSQMEWTLPETLYYCTRQSGGALTIESGVKLYKYKNGKSAQGVITRKGIPYSQVDREYSFPSGVFTLNFGTKTLVVKDGDKTKTYRSVKGTDCASSVAFAWRKGTGNNSASSSFLKRSTSNAIYTTENMFNDAMDKGEDKVGTGDYLKIVGNYGSYDKTTATTTKKVVTALMNNNYDIYSEVYAKIKPGDALLYRTTSGNGSGHVRLVTNVKIVYNGKAVDPTQSYVQCIEQTGFSKSNSNWSSSWIPNDEKVPAGSVYAGDKFTGRYTFEQLAGVKVSPTVNSGDKDNCYLPIRLKDWN
;
A
#
# COMPACT_ATOMS: atom_id res chain seq x y z
N MET A 1 -43.55 30.74 -28.88
CA MET A 1 -42.81 30.63 -27.59
C MET A 1 -42.40 29.21 -27.16
N LYS A 2 -42.36 28.18 -28.03
CA LYS A 2 -41.99 26.79 -27.64
C LYS A 2 -40.53 26.37 -27.94
N LYS A 3 -39.80 27.05 -28.85
CA LYS A 3 -38.42 26.67 -29.24
C LYS A 3 -37.32 27.16 -28.29
N ARG A 4 -37.49 28.31 -27.62
CA ARG A 4 -36.48 28.88 -26.69
C ARG A 4 -36.33 28.11 -25.38
N THR A 5 -37.39 27.44 -24.91
CA THR A 5 -37.38 26.65 -23.67
C THR A 5 -36.71 25.29 -23.85
N LEU A 6 -36.73 24.73 -25.08
CA LEU A 6 -36.12 23.44 -25.40
C LEU A 6 -34.59 23.54 -25.48
N MET A 7 -34.04 24.57 -26.12
CA MET A 7 -32.58 24.80 -26.19
C MET A 7 -31.93 24.98 -24.81
N LYS A 8 -32.60 25.67 -23.87
CA LYS A 8 -32.09 25.81 -22.50
C LYS A 8 -32.06 24.48 -21.73
N ARG A 9 -33.01 23.57 -21.98
CA ARG A 9 -33.05 22.26 -21.32
C ARG A 9 -32.02 21.28 -21.88
N VAL A 10 -31.78 21.29 -23.19
CA VAL A 10 -30.76 20.42 -23.82
C VAL A 10 -29.35 20.81 -23.38
N CYS A 11 -29.03 22.11 -23.29
CA CYS A 11 -27.74 22.57 -22.79
C CYS A 11 -27.52 22.21 -21.31
N VAL A 12 -28.58 22.27 -20.48
CA VAL A 12 -28.52 21.89 -19.07
C VAL A 12 -28.35 20.37 -18.90
N PHE A 13 -29.05 19.56 -19.69
CA PHE A 13 -28.86 18.09 -19.68
C PHE A 13 -27.48 17.68 -20.19
N ALA A 14 -26.96 18.32 -21.24
CA ALA A 14 -25.62 18.05 -21.74
C ALA A 14 -24.52 18.45 -20.73
N MET A 15 -24.67 19.60 -20.05
CA MET A 15 -23.77 19.98 -18.95
C MET A 15 -23.88 19.04 -17.74
N LEU A 16 -25.08 18.55 -17.38
CA LEU A 16 -25.25 17.56 -16.31
C LEU A 16 -24.64 16.20 -16.68
N CYS A 17 -24.73 15.77 -17.94
CA CYS A 17 -24.05 14.57 -18.43
C CYS A 17 -22.53 14.74 -18.43
N VAL A 18 -22.00 15.89 -18.86
CA VAL A 18 -20.56 16.18 -18.83
C VAL A 18 -20.06 16.31 -17.38
N LEU A 19 -20.82 16.95 -16.48
CA LEU A 19 -20.50 17.05 -15.06
C LEU A 19 -20.53 15.67 -14.37
N THR A 20 -21.52 14.83 -14.65
CA THR A 20 -21.55 13.45 -14.13
C THR A 20 -20.40 12.62 -14.68
N ILE A 21 -20.06 12.74 -15.97
CA ILE A 21 -18.86 12.10 -16.53
C ILE A 21 -17.60 12.60 -15.78
N THR A 22 -17.43 13.90 -15.56
CA THR A 22 -16.25 14.41 -14.83
C THR A 22 -16.24 14.09 -13.32
N MET A 23 -17.39 13.81 -12.70
CA MET A 23 -17.47 13.40 -11.28
C MET A 23 -17.17 11.90 -11.06
N PHE A 24 -17.20 11.09 -12.14
CA PHE A 24 -16.95 9.65 -12.09
C PHE A 24 -15.77 9.18 -12.96
N VAL A 25 -15.13 10.06 -13.75
CA VAL A 25 -13.89 9.73 -14.45
C VAL A 25 -12.77 9.70 -13.42
N GLU A 26 -12.45 8.50 -12.94
CA GLU A 26 -11.17 8.22 -12.29
C GLU A 26 -10.06 8.72 -13.23
N PRO A 27 -9.03 9.45 -12.74
CA PRO A 27 -7.89 9.79 -13.57
C PRO A 27 -7.33 8.48 -14.15
N SER A 28 -7.25 8.38 -15.48
CA SER A 28 -6.78 7.15 -16.12
C SER A 28 -5.27 7.04 -15.94
N PHE A 29 -4.84 6.49 -14.81
CA PHE A 29 -3.48 6.01 -14.60
C PHE A 29 -3.34 4.63 -15.23
N ALA A 30 -3.57 4.49 -16.54
CA ALA A 30 -3.34 3.21 -17.23
C ALA A 30 -1.83 3.01 -17.36
N GLY A 31 -1.24 2.34 -16.36
CA GLY A 31 0.16 1.96 -16.41
C GLY A 31 0.40 0.80 -17.36
N THR A 32 1.56 0.75 -18.00
CA THR A 32 2.03 -0.48 -18.66
C THR A 32 2.78 -1.30 -17.62
N TYR A 33 2.18 -2.40 -17.17
CA TYR A 33 2.78 -3.32 -16.19
C TYR A 33 3.36 -4.52 -16.93
N GLU A 34 4.62 -4.84 -16.67
CA GLU A 34 5.36 -5.82 -17.47
C GLU A 34 6.15 -6.81 -16.62
N ILE A 35 6.34 -7.98 -17.21
CA ILE A 35 7.36 -8.95 -16.83
C ILE A 35 8.40 -8.96 -17.94
N ASP A 36 9.63 -8.59 -17.61
CA ASP A 36 10.81 -8.77 -18.47
C ASP A 36 11.53 -10.05 -18.06
N ASP A 37 11.28 -11.14 -18.78
CA ASP A 37 11.86 -12.46 -18.50
C ASP A 37 13.02 -12.72 -19.46
N GLY A 38 14.25 -12.38 -19.04
CA GLY A 38 15.45 -12.55 -19.87
C GLY A 38 15.41 -11.78 -21.19
N GLY A 39 14.74 -10.61 -21.24
CA GLY A 39 14.54 -9.81 -22.45
C GLY A 39 13.19 -10.06 -23.14
N ARG A 40 12.45 -11.10 -22.75
CA ARG A 40 11.10 -11.35 -23.25
C ARG A 40 10.08 -10.57 -22.43
N LYS A 41 9.60 -9.47 -22.99
CA LYS A 41 8.60 -8.62 -22.34
C LYS A 41 7.19 -9.15 -22.54
N THR A 42 6.44 -9.26 -21.44
CA THR A 42 5.01 -9.62 -21.43
C THR A 42 4.23 -8.58 -20.64
N THR A 43 3.25 -7.95 -21.28
CA THR A 43 2.35 -6.98 -20.63
C THR A 43 1.26 -7.71 -19.84
N ILE A 44 0.99 -7.22 -18.64
CA ILE A 44 -0.11 -7.69 -17.80
C ILE A 44 -1.36 -6.85 -18.05
N SER A 45 -2.50 -7.53 -18.16
CA SER A 45 -3.81 -6.91 -18.39
C SER A 45 -4.87 -7.48 -17.43
N GLY A 46 -6.10 -6.97 -17.54
CA GLY A 46 -7.25 -7.46 -16.78
C GLY A 46 -7.14 -7.17 -15.27
N PRO A 47 -7.67 -8.07 -14.41
CA PRO A 47 -7.76 -7.86 -12.95
C PRO A 47 -6.45 -7.42 -12.27
N ARG A 48 -5.31 -7.98 -12.70
CA ARG A 48 -3.99 -7.66 -12.16
C ARG A 48 -3.57 -6.22 -12.49
N ALA A 49 -3.76 -5.81 -13.73
CA ALA A 49 -3.49 -4.44 -14.16
C ALA A 49 -4.41 -3.44 -13.43
N THR A 50 -5.70 -3.75 -13.34
CA THR A 50 -6.68 -2.94 -12.61
C THR A 50 -6.29 -2.72 -11.13
N ALA A 51 -5.75 -3.75 -10.48
CA ALA A 51 -5.27 -3.62 -9.11
C ALA A 51 -4.01 -2.75 -9.01
N CYS A 52 -3.10 -2.87 -9.97
CA CYS A 52 -1.93 -1.99 -10.06
C CYS A 52 -2.35 -0.53 -10.30
N ASP A 53 -3.27 -0.27 -11.23
CA ASP A 53 -3.81 1.07 -11.50
C ASP A 53 -4.47 1.65 -10.25
N LYS A 54 -5.21 0.82 -9.50
CA LYS A 54 -5.80 1.23 -8.23
C LYS A 54 -4.72 1.64 -7.23
N MET A 55 -3.66 0.87 -7.08
CA MET A 55 -2.56 1.20 -6.18
C MET A 55 -1.83 2.48 -6.62
N THR A 56 -1.56 2.64 -7.91
CA THR A 56 -0.97 3.85 -8.50
C THR A 56 -1.84 5.07 -8.20
N THR A 57 -3.14 4.99 -8.48
CA THR A 57 -4.11 6.05 -8.17
C THR A 57 -4.09 6.41 -6.69
N MET A 58 -4.13 5.40 -5.81
CA MET A 58 -4.07 5.59 -4.36
C MET A 58 -2.76 6.23 -3.91
N SER A 59 -1.64 5.97 -4.59
CA SER A 59 -0.34 6.58 -4.28
C SER A 59 -0.21 8.04 -4.74
N GLN A 60 -0.97 8.45 -5.76
CA GLN A 60 -0.90 9.80 -6.35
C GLN A 60 -2.00 10.75 -5.89
N MET A 61 -3.02 10.24 -5.21
CA MET A 61 -4.21 11.02 -4.84
C MET A 61 -3.84 12.30 -4.08
N GLU A 62 -4.29 13.44 -4.59
CA GLU A 62 -4.03 14.73 -3.96
C GLU A 62 -5.05 15.03 -2.88
N TRP A 63 -4.59 15.56 -1.75
CA TRP A 63 -5.46 15.97 -0.64
C TRP A 63 -4.88 17.16 0.12
N THR A 64 -5.75 17.81 0.90
CA THR A 64 -5.46 19.07 1.58
C THR A 64 -5.90 19.03 3.03
N LEU A 65 -5.29 19.88 3.86
CA LEU A 65 -5.62 20.04 5.28
C LEU A 65 -6.13 21.45 5.56
N PRO A 66 -7.20 21.61 6.36
CA PRO A 66 -7.80 22.92 6.58
C PRO A 66 -6.93 23.94 7.35
N GLU A 67 -5.98 23.56 8.21
CA GLU A 67 -5.03 24.50 8.89
C GLU A 67 -3.92 23.72 9.63
N THR A 68 -3.08 24.36 10.48
CA THR A 68 -2.03 23.68 11.27
C THR A 68 -2.64 22.57 12.15
N LEU A 69 -2.43 21.30 11.79
CA LEU A 69 -3.01 20.14 12.45
C LEU A 69 -1.95 19.36 13.22
N TYR A 70 -2.27 19.03 14.47
CA TYR A 70 -1.49 18.12 15.30
C TYR A 70 -2.24 16.79 15.37
N TYR A 71 -1.55 15.69 15.12
CA TYR A 71 -2.17 14.35 15.14
C TYR A 71 -1.26 13.34 15.82
N CYS A 72 -1.84 12.26 16.34
CA CYS A 72 -1.11 11.20 17.02
C CYS A 72 -1.24 9.89 16.24
N THR A 73 -0.14 9.16 16.11
CA THR A 73 -0.09 7.86 15.41
C THR A 73 -0.24 6.66 16.37
N ARG A 74 -0.25 6.90 17.69
CA ARG A 74 -0.38 5.85 18.71
C ARG A 74 -1.50 6.16 19.70
N GLN A 75 -2.24 5.13 20.07
CA GLN A 75 -3.20 5.16 21.18
C GLN A 75 -2.77 4.10 22.20
N SER A 76 -2.63 4.47 23.47
CA SER A 76 -2.35 3.51 24.55
C SER A 76 -3.63 3.23 25.30
N GLY A 77 -4.05 1.96 25.38
CA GLY A 77 -5.31 1.59 26.03
C GLY A 77 -6.55 2.30 25.46
N GLY A 78 -6.47 2.78 24.20
CA GLY A 78 -7.52 3.59 23.60
C GLY A 78 -7.49 5.09 23.97
N ALA A 79 -6.51 5.60 24.70
CA ALA A 79 -6.32 7.03 24.93
C ALA A 79 -5.25 7.64 24.01
N LEU A 80 -5.41 8.93 23.69
CA LEU A 80 -4.36 9.72 23.02
C LEU A 80 -3.28 10.10 24.04
N THR A 81 -2.00 9.97 23.65
CA THR A 81 -0.85 10.33 24.51
C THR A 81 -0.02 11.44 23.87
N ILE A 82 0.65 12.23 24.72
CA ILE A 82 1.49 13.38 24.31
C ILE A 82 2.73 12.90 23.52
N GLU A 83 3.27 11.72 23.86
CA GLU A 83 4.54 11.18 23.32
C GLU A 83 4.52 10.82 21.82
N SER A 84 3.36 10.76 21.18
CA SER A 84 3.22 10.30 19.78
C SER A 84 2.79 11.40 18.79
N GLY A 85 2.76 12.65 19.24
CA GLY A 85 2.29 13.79 18.47
C GLY A 85 3.21 14.12 17.29
N VAL A 86 2.64 14.22 16.10
CA VAL A 86 3.28 14.77 14.91
C VAL A 86 2.56 16.06 14.53
N LYS A 87 3.33 17.09 14.20
CA LYS A 87 2.82 18.39 13.80
C LYS A 87 2.91 18.54 12.28
N LEU A 88 1.76 18.67 11.61
CA LEU A 88 1.71 19.02 10.18
C LEU A 88 1.43 20.50 10.04
N TYR A 89 2.31 21.17 9.34
CA TYR A 89 2.11 22.56 8.98
C TYR A 89 1.74 22.69 7.50
N LYS A 90 1.02 23.76 7.18
CA LYS A 90 0.78 24.23 5.81
C LYS A 90 1.98 25.02 5.23
N TYR A 91 3.16 24.94 5.84
CA TYR A 91 4.33 25.69 5.37
C TYR A 91 5.10 24.99 4.23
N LYS A 92 5.15 25.63 3.07
CA LYS A 92 6.26 25.45 2.11
C LYS A 92 7.29 26.55 2.40
N ASN A 93 8.48 26.16 2.83
CA ASN A 93 9.66 27.04 2.97
C ASN A 93 9.45 28.36 3.73
N GLY A 94 8.95 28.30 4.97
CA GLY A 94 9.08 29.41 5.93
C GLY A 94 8.34 30.72 5.61
N LYS A 95 7.50 30.75 4.56
CA LYS A 95 6.56 31.85 4.31
C LYS A 95 5.15 31.31 4.46
N SER A 96 4.29 32.05 5.15
CA SER A 96 2.84 31.84 5.16
C SER A 96 2.32 32.07 3.75
N ALA A 97 2.51 31.10 2.87
CA ALA A 97 1.90 31.15 1.57
C ALA A 97 0.39 31.02 1.79
N GLN A 98 -0.41 31.85 1.13
CA GLN A 98 -1.82 31.54 0.84
C GLN A 98 -1.96 30.27 -0.05
N GLY A 99 -1.01 29.34 0.00
CA GLY A 99 -0.91 28.15 -0.82
C GLY A 99 -1.33 26.91 -0.04
N VAL A 100 -2.28 26.17 -0.61
CA VAL A 100 -2.59 24.79 -0.26
C VAL A 100 -1.31 23.95 -0.33
N ILE A 101 -0.93 23.23 0.75
CA ILE A 101 0.04 22.15 0.61
C ILE A 101 -0.72 20.97 0.00
N THR A 102 -0.48 20.76 -1.29
CA THR A 102 -0.84 19.53 -1.97
C THR A 102 0.02 18.39 -1.41
N ARG A 103 -0.63 17.42 -0.76
CA ARG A 103 -0.02 16.15 -0.36
C ARG A 103 -0.48 15.08 -1.35
N LYS A 104 0.32 14.02 -1.53
CA LYS A 104 -0.03 12.87 -2.36
C LYS A 104 -0.32 11.62 -1.51
N GLY A 105 -0.88 10.60 -2.13
CA GLY A 105 -1.25 9.35 -1.48
C GLY A 105 -2.64 9.41 -0.83
N ILE A 106 -3.20 8.27 -0.42
CA ILE A 106 -4.38 8.30 0.46
C ILE A 106 -3.92 8.93 1.77
N PRO A 107 -4.51 10.05 2.23
CA PRO A 107 -4.24 10.58 3.55
C PRO A 107 -4.36 9.46 4.58
N TYR A 108 -3.66 9.58 5.70
CA TYR A 108 -3.55 8.52 6.69
C TYR A 108 -4.89 8.29 7.44
N SER A 109 -6.03 8.21 6.76
CA SER A 109 -7.37 7.96 7.27
C SER A 109 -7.82 6.50 7.09
N GLN A 110 -8.16 5.76 8.17
CA GLN A 110 -9.25 4.77 8.23
C GLN A 110 -10.56 5.57 8.12
N VAL A 111 -10.66 6.41 7.09
CA VAL A 111 -11.98 6.82 6.63
C VAL A 111 -12.54 5.52 6.14
N ASP A 112 -13.47 5.01 6.94
CA ASP A 112 -14.31 3.90 6.61
C ASP A 112 -13.57 2.78 5.89
N ARG A 113 -13.07 1.81 6.66
CA ARG A 113 -12.41 0.59 6.13
C ARG A 113 -13.23 -0.11 5.04
N GLU A 114 -14.49 0.27 4.88
CA GLU A 114 -15.51 -0.28 4.01
C GLU A 114 -15.91 0.64 2.83
N TYR A 115 -15.50 1.92 2.80
CA TYR A 115 -15.90 2.84 1.74
C TYR A 115 -14.79 2.98 0.69
N SER A 116 -15.00 2.24 -0.39
CA SER A 116 -14.26 2.33 -1.63
C SER A 116 -14.40 3.73 -2.24
N PHE A 117 -13.27 4.42 -2.35
CA PHE A 117 -13.02 5.64 -3.13
C PHE A 117 -13.58 6.98 -2.61
N PRO A 118 -12.69 7.98 -2.58
CA PRO A 118 -12.98 9.32 -3.07
C PRO A 118 -12.48 9.44 -4.51
N SER A 119 -13.37 9.65 -5.48
CA SER A 119 -12.99 10.32 -6.72
C SER A 119 -12.85 11.82 -6.42
N GLY A 120 -11.77 12.46 -6.89
CA GLY A 120 -11.57 13.90 -6.76
C GLY A 120 -10.99 14.36 -5.41
N VAL A 121 -11.37 15.57 -4.99
CA VAL A 121 -10.84 16.23 -3.78
C VAL A 121 -11.32 15.50 -2.54
N PHE A 122 -10.39 14.91 -1.80
CA PHE A 122 -10.68 14.23 -0.54
C PHE A 122 -10.52 15.14 0.67
N THR A 123 -11.47 15.06 1.59
CA THR A 123 -11.39 15.69 2.92
C THR A 123 -11.15 14.62 3.99
N LEU A 124 -10.10 14.80 4.80
CA LEU A 124 -9.76 13.89 5.89
C LEU A 124 -10.83 13.90 7.00
N ASN A 125 -11.47 12.76 7.28
CA ASN A 125 -12.29 12.61 8.49
C ASN A 125 -11.40 12.34 9.71
N PHE A 126 -11.52 13.19 10.74
CA PHE A 126 -10.84 12.99 12.01
C PHE A 126 -11.52 11.90 12.83
N GLY A 127 -10.73 11.10 13.56
CA GLY A 127 -11.30 10.25 14.61
C GLY A 127 -11.90 11.12 15.73
N THR A 128 -12.80 10.52 16.52
CA THR A 128 -13.56 11.23 17.56
C THR A 128 -12.73 11.64 18.78
N LYS A 129 -11.50 11.13 18.93
CA LYS A 129 -10.64 11.41 20.08
C LYS A 129 -9.82 12.69 19.86
N THR A 130 -9.81 13.52 20.89
CA THR A 130 -9.08 14.79 20.93
C THR A 130 -8.29 14.88 22.23
N LEU A 131 -7.05 15.36 22.17
CA LEU A 131 -6.21 15.64 23.33
C LEU A 131 -5.81 17.12 23.28
N VAL A 132 -6.03 17.84 24.37
CA VAL A 132 -5.68 19.25 24.49
C VAL A 132 -4.49 19.38 25.43
N VAL A 133 -3.41 20.00 24.96
CA VAL A 133 -2.17 20.19 25.72
C VAL A 133 -1.86 21.68 25.77
N LYS A 134 -1.57 22.20 26.96
CA LYS A 134 -1.03 23.56 27.13
C LYS A 134 0.48 23.52 26.92
N ASP A 135 0.98 24.44 26.11
CA ASP A 135 2.41 24.66 25.87
C ASP A 135 2.68 26.17 25.99
N GLY A 136 3.09 26.60 27.18
CA GLY A 136 3.06 28.01 27.59
C GLY A 136 1.64 28.58 27.49
N ASP A 137 1.51 29.77 26.87
CA ASP A 137 0.23 30.45 26.64
C ASP A 137 -0.57 29.89 25.45
N LYS A 138 -0.05 28.86 24.76
CA LYS A 138 -0.68 28.30 23.56
C LYS A 138 -1.37 26.97 23.88
N THR A 139 -2.60 26.83 23.40
CA THR A 139 -3.33 25.55 23.45
C THR A 139 -3.09 24.76 22.17
N LYS A 140 -2.53 23.57 22.29
CA LYS A 140 -2.36 22.60 21.19
C LYS A 140 -3.46 21.55 21.26
N THR A 141 -4.21 21.39 20.17
CA THR A 141 -5.24 20.36 20.05
C THR A 141 -4.76 19.26 19.10
N TYR A 142 -4.57 18.07 19.64
CA TYR A 142 -4.24 16.86 18.91
C TYR A 142 -5.51 16.09 18.58
N ARG A 143 -5.65 15.64 17.33
CA ARG A 143 -6.74 14.76 16.91
C ARG A 143 -6.21 13.39 16.52
N SER A 144 -6.97 12.34 16.84
CA SER A 144 -6.64 11.02 16.32
C SER A 144 -6.89 10.98 14.82
N VAL A 145 -5.88 10.55 14.07
CA VAL A 145 -6.02 10.19 12.66
C VAL A 145 -5.91 8.67 12.63
N LYS A 146 -7.04 8.01 12.40
CA LYS A 146 -7.05 6.57 12.14
C LYS A 146 -6.46 6.40 10.75
N GLY A 147 -5.53 5.49 10.37
CA GLY A 147 -5.02 5.37 8.97
C GLY A 147 -5.19 4.03 8.25
N THR A 148 -5.22 4.06 6.90
CA THR A 148 -5.15 2.83 6.08
C THR A 148 -3.76 2.24 6.22
N ASP A 149 -3.68 1.01 6.74
CA ASP A 149 -2.43 0.26 6.81
C ASP A 149 -2.10 -0.42 5.46
N CYS A 150 -0.86 -0.88 5.32
CA CYS A 150 -0.34 -1.45 4.08
C CYS A 150 -1.18 -2.64 3.57
N ALA A 151 -1.70 -3.48 4.48
CA ALA A 151 -2.55 -4.61 4.12
C ALA A 151 -3.92 -4.16 3.63
N SER A 152 -4.53 -3.17 4.29
CA SER A 152 -5.79 -2.61 3.80
C SER A 152 -5.66 -2.06 2.37
N SER A 153 -4.55 -1.42 2.01
CA SER A 153 -4.35 -0.91 0.63
C SER A 153 -4.20 -1.99 -0.41
N VAL A 154 -3.41 -3.03 -0.13
CA VAL A 154 -3.31 -4.20 -1.03
C VAL A 154 -4.67 -4.87 -1.17
N ALA A 155 -5.43 -4.99 -0.08
CA ALA A 155 -6.79 -5.52 -0.13
C ALA A 155 -7.74 -4.67 -0.99
N PHE A 156 -7.66 -3.34 -0.92
CA PHE A 156 -8.45 -2.46 -1.79
C PHE A 156 -8.08 -2.57 -3.26
N ALA A 157 -6.78 -2.66 -3.58
CA ALA A 157 -6.31 -2.90 -4.94
C ALA A 157 -6.87 -4.21 -5.49
N TRP A 158 -6.75 -5.29 -4.73
CA TRP A 158 -7.27 -6.61 -5.07
C TRP A 158 -8.80 -6.63 -5.20
N ARG A 159 -9.54 -6.01 -4.28
CA ARG A 159 -11.01 -5.83 -4.35
C ARG A 159 -11.44 -5.10 -5.62
N LYS A 160 -10.72 -4.04 -6.02
CA LYS A 160 -11.00 -3.34 -7.28
C LYS A 160 -10.68 -4.24 -8.48
N GLY A 161 -9.55 -4.94 -8.46
CA GLY A 161 -9.16 -5.87 -9.53
C GLY A 161 -10.16 -7.01 -9.76
N THR A 162 -10.78 -7.54 -8.69
CA THR A 162 -11.77 -8.62 -8.79
C THR A 162 -13.22 -8.16 -8.90
N GLY A 163 -13.50 -6.85 -8.82
CA GLY A 163 -14.86 -6.32 -8.77
C GLY A 163 -15.58 -6.52 -7.42
N ASN A 164 -14.91 -7.09 -6.40
CA ASN A 164 -15.43 -7.27 -5.05
C ASN A 164 -15.27 -5.99 -4.18
N ASN A 165 -15.58 -4.82 -4.73
CA ASN A 165 -15.31 -3.52 -4.12
C ASN A 165 -16.50 -2.88 -3.41
N SER A 166 -17.67 -3.52 -3.36
CA SER A 166 -18.83 -3.04 -2.57
C SER A 166 -18.51 -3.00 -1.07
N ALA A 167 -19.06 -2.02 -0.34
CA ALA A 167 -18.95 -1.95 1.13
C ALA A 167 -19.47 -3.21 1.83
N SER A 168 -20.52 -3.84 1.27
CA SER A 168 -21.14 -5.05 1.81
C SER A 168 -20.36 -6.34 1.53
N SER A 169 -19.35 -6.33 0.64
CA SER A 169 -18.59 -7.55 0.31
C SER A 169 -17.66 -7.96 1.45
N SER A 170 -17.73 -9.24 1.84
CA SER A 170 -16.87 -9.90 2.85
C SER A 170 -15.47 -10.26 2.34
N PHE A 171 -15.19 -10.10 1.04
CA PHE A 171 -13.92 -10.49 0.42
C PHE A 171 -12.71 -9.78 1.07
N LEU A 172 -11.70 -10.50 1.54
CA LEU A 172 -10.56 -9.94 2.29
C LEU A 172 -10.97 -9.14 3.56
N LYS A 173 -12.08 -9.54 4.20
CA LYS A 173 -12.48 -9.08 5.54
C LYS A 173 -12.49 -10.25 6.51
N ARG A 174 -12.15 -9.98 7.77
CA ARG A 174 -12.20 -10.95 8.87
C ARG A 174 -13.66 -11.35 9.14
N SER A 175 -13.96 -12.64 9.11
CA SER A 175 -15.29 -13.19 9.39
C SER A 175 -15.87 -12.74 10.74
N THR A 176 -15.03 -12.57 11.76
CA THR A 176 -15.46 -12.23 13.13
C THR A 176 -15.81 -10.76 13.38
N SER A 177 -15.36 -9.84 12.51
CA SER A 177 -15.52 -8.39 12.77
C SER A 177 -15.84 -7.58 11.53
N ASN A 178 -15.94 -8.21 10.36
CA ASN A 178 -16.06 -7.57 9.04
C ASN A 178 -14.98 -6.51 8.75
N ALA A 179 -13.94 -6.45 9.56
CA ALA A 179 -12.84 -5.52 9.33
C ALA A 179 -11.91 -6.09 8.26
N ILE A 180 -11.40 -5.26 7.35
CA ILE A 180 -10.43 -5.67 6.31
C ILE A 180 -9.25 -6.47 6.91
N TYR A 181 -8.59 -7.27 6.09
CA TYR A 181 -7.41 -8.01 6.51
C TYR A 181 -6.30 -7.10 7.03
N THR A 182 -5.65 -7.55 8.08
CA THR A 182 -4.32 -7.07 8.49
C THR A 182 -3.24 -7.90 7.80
N THR A 183 -1.98 -7.49 7.94
CA THR A 183 -0.83 -8.27 7.49
C THR A 183 -0.79 -9.69 8.08
N GLU A 184 -1.31 -9.87 9.29
CA GLU A 184 -1.46 -11.18 9.92
C GLU A 184 -2.50 -12.04 9.23
N ASN A 185 -3.67 -11.47 8.94
CA ASN A 185 -4.71 -12.18 8.21
C ASN A 185 -4.21 -12.60 6.83
N MET A 186 -3.50 -11.71 6.12
CA MET A 186 -2.91 -12.03 4.83
C MET A 186 -1.87 -13.16 4.90
N PHE A 187 -1.02 -13.16 5.93
CA PHE A 187 -0.05 -14.21 6.14
C PHE A 187 -0.73 -15.56 6.39
N ASN A 188 -1.65 -15.60 7.36
CA ASN A 188 -2.33 -16.83 7.75
C ASN A 188 -3.12 -17.43 6.57
N ASP A 189 -3.89 -16.60 5.86
CA ASP A 189 -4.67 -17.01 4.68
C ASP A 189 -3.76 -17.59 3.58
N ALA A 190 -2.61 -16.96 3.28
CA ALA A 190 -1.68 -17.48 2.27
C ALA A 190 -0.95 -18.78 2.68
N MET A 191 -0.76 -19.00 3.98
CA MET A 191 -0.09 -20.19 4.52
C MET A 191 -1.06 -21.37 4.72
N ASP A 192 -2.35 -21.13 4.94
CA ASP A 192 -3.32 -22.17 5.24
C ASP A 192 -3.58 -23.10 4.04
N LYS A 193 -3.91 -24.36 4.36
CA LYS A 193 -4.25 -25.42 3.39
C LYS A 193 -5.77 -25.57 3.16
N GLY A 194 -6.57 -24.57 3.55
CA GLY A 194 -8.03 -24.57 3.34
C GLY A 194 -8.87 -24.97 4.55
N GLU A 195 -8.32 -24.99 5.77
CA GLU A 195 -9.12 -25.05 7.00
C GLU A 195 -9.36 -23.62 7.49
N ASP A 196 -10.63 -23.21 7.54
CA ASP A 196 -11.09 -21.90 8.04
C ASP A 196 -10.60 -21.68 9.48
N LYS A 197 -9.40 -21.12 9.63
CA LYS A 197 -8.96 -20.57 10.90
C LYS A 197 -9.70 -19.27 11.14
N VAL A 198 -10.09 -19.03 12.38
CA VAL A 198 -10.83 -17.84 12.80
C VAL A 198 -10.16 -16.56 12.25
N GLY A 199 -10.82 -15.91 11.28
CA GLY A 199 -10.35 -14.66 10.67
C GLY A 199 -9.54 -14.78 9.38
N THR A 200 -9.50 -15.95 8.72
CA THR A 200 -9.14 -16.13 7.30
C THR A 200 -10.39 -16.44 6.48
N GLY A 201 -10.29 -16.35 5.15
CA GLY A 201 -11.42 -16.45 4.21
C GLY A 201 -11.00 -17.11 2.90
N ASP A 202 -9.87 -17.83 2.95
CA ASP A 202 -9.30 -18.65 1.89
C ASP A 202 -9.07 -17.96 0.53
N TYR A 203 -8.74 -16.67 0.56
CA TYR A 203 -8.58 -15.87 -0.67
C TYR A 203 -7.16 -15.89 -1.22
N LEU A 204 -6.17 -16.25 -0.41
CA LEU A 204 -4.75 -16.01 -0.72
C LEU A 204 -3.96 -17.31 -0.87
N LYS A 205 -2.88 -17.25 -1.65
CA LYS A 205 -1.87 -18.31 -1.75
C LYS A 205 -0.49 -17.70 -1.96
N ILE A 206 0.54 -18.44 -1.56
CA ILE A 206 1.93 -18.12 -1.94
C ILE A 206 2.14 -18.25 -3.46
N VAL A 207 3.08 -17.48 -3.98
CA VAL A 207 3.48 -17.49 -5.40
C VAL A 207 4.64 -18.45 -5.60
N GLY A 208 4.58 -19.27 -6.65
CA GLY A 208 5.64 -20.22 -6.99
C GLY A 208 5.59 -21.52 -6.20
N ASN A 209 6.68 -22.29 -6.29
CA ASN A 209 6.84 -23.60 -5.65
C ASN A 209 7.74 -23.49 -4.43
N TYR A 210 7.35 -24.14 -3.33
CA TYR A 210 8.10 -24.13 -2.06
C TYR A 210 8.63 -25.54 -1.72
N GLY A 211 8.58 -26.47 -2.68
CA GLY A 211 9.00 -27.85 -2.51
C GLY A 211 8.19 -28.57 -1.43
N SER A 212 8.88 -29.40 -0.65
CA SER A 212 8.30 -30.17 0.47
C SER A 212 8.14 -29.37 1.77
N TYR A 213 8.42 -28.07 1.76
CA TYR A 213 8.37 -27.25 2.98
C TYR A 213 6.96 -27.17 3.56
N ASP A 214 6.80 -27.60 4.82
CA ASP A 214 5.54 -27.44 5.54
C ASP A 214 5.39 -26.01 6.10
N LYS A 215 4.79 -25.16 5.27
CA LYS A 215 4.48 -23.77 5.58
C LYS A 215 3.52 -23.54 6.74
N THR A 216 2.76 -24.56 7.17
CA THR A 216 1.69 -24.39 8.17
C THR A 216 2.22 -24.10 9.58
N THR A 217 3.48 -24.44 9.83
CA THR A 217 4.16 -24.21 11.12
C THR A 217 4.87 -22.85 11.19
N ALA A 218 4.93 -22.12 10.08
CA ALA A 218 5.65 -20.86 10.01
C ALA A 218 4.88 -19.73 10.69
N THR A 219 5.57 -18.93 11.52
CA THR A 219 4.98 -17.75 12.17
C THR A 219 5.50 -16.42 11.64
N THR A 220 6.56 -16.46 10.81
CA THR A 220 7.25 -15.30 10.24
C THR A 220 7.70 -15.61 8.82
N THR A 221 7.89 -14.58 7.99
CA THR A 221 8.41 -14.75 6.63
C THR A 221 9.86 -15.20 6.63
N LYS A 222 10.66 -14.72 7.59
CA LYS A 222 12.07 -15.13 7.77
C LYS A 222 12.22 -16.63 8.01
N LYS A 223 11.37 -17.24 8.83
CA LYS A 223 11.40 -18.70 9.07
C LYS A 223 11.20 -19.49 7.78
N VAL A 224 10.27 -19.06 6.92
CA VAL A 224 10.00 -19.72 5.63
C VAL A 224 11.20 -19.62 4.71
N VAL A 225 11.68 -18.40 4.46
CA VAL A 225 12.80 -18.17 3.52
C VAL A 225 14.08 -18.85 4.01
N THR A 226 14.41 -18.73 5.31
CA THR A 226 15.60 -19.37 5.88
C THR A 226 15.52 -20.89 5.77
N ALA A 227 14.35 -21.50 6.01
CA ALA A 227 14.19 -22.94 5.87
C ALA A 227 14.38 -23.42 4.42
N LEU A 228 13.87 -22.67 3.43
CA LEU A 228 14.10 -23.00 2.03
C LEU A 228 15.59 -22.90 1.66
N MET A 229 16.24 -21.78 2.01
CA MET A 229 17.66 -21.57 1.67
C MET A 229 18.58 -22.58 2.34
N ASN A 230 18.34 -22.92 3.62
CA ASN A 230 19.15 -23.90 4.34
C ASN A 230 19.06 -25.33 3.75
N ASN A 231 18.00 -25.61 2.98
CA ASN A 231 17.85 -26.87 2.25
C ASN A 231 18.38 -26.79 0.81
N ASN A 232 19.20 -25.78 0.49
CA ASN A 232 19.69 -25.48 -0.86
C ASN A 232 18.58 -25.39 -1.92
N TYR A 233 17.38 -24.97 -1.51
CA TYR A 233 16.26 -24.78 -2.44
C TYR A 233 16.47 -23.52 -3.29
N ASP A 234 16.30 -23.62 -4.60
CA ASP A 234 16.40 -22.49 -5.52
C ASP A 234 15.15 -21.59 -5.44
N ILE A 235 15.06 -20.83 -4.36
CA ILE A 235 13.97 -19.87 -4.13
C ILE A 235 13.91 -18.79 -5.23
N TYR A 236 15.04 -18.48 -5.87
CA TYR A 236 15.10 -17.44 -6.90
C TYR A 236 14.33 -17.85 -8.15
N SER A 237 14.56 -19.06 -8.65
CA SER A 237 13.87 -19.58 -9.84
C SER A 237 12.46 -20.12 -9.54
N GLU A 238 12.28 -20.77 -8.39
CA GLU A 238 11.04 -21.48 -8.07
C GLU A 238 9.96 -20.56 -7.46
N VAL A 239 10.37 -19.48 -6.78
CA VAL A 239 9.46 -18.56 -6.07
C VAL A 239 9.50 -17.17 -6.70
N TYR A 240 10.65 -16.49 -6.66
CA TYR A 240 10.72 -15.07 -7.01
C TYR A 240 10.59 -14.80 -8.51
N ALA A 241 11.12 -15.67 -9.37
CA ALA A 241 10.91 -15.60 -10.82
C ALA A 241 9.44 -15.88 -11.24
N LYS A 242 8.58 -16.35 -10.33
CA LYS A 242 7.15 -16.57 -10.58
C LYS A 242 6.26 -15.38 -10.21
N ILE A 243 6.83 -14.35 -9.61
CA ILE A 243 6.12 -13.11 -9.26
C ILE A 243 5.61 -12.45 -10.54
N LYS A 244 4.39 -11.93 -10.47
CA LYS A 244 3.76 -11.12 -11.52
C LYS A 244 3.29 -9.77 -10.94
N PRO A 245 3.20 -8.70 -11.76
CA PRO A 245 2.44 -7.52 -11.40
C PRO A 245 1.03 -7.88 -10.85
N GLY A 246 0.63 -7.18 -9.80
CA GLY A 246 -0.58 -7.45 -9.02
C GLY A 246 -0.40 -8.46 -7.88
N ASP A 247 0.69 -9.24 -7.84
CA ASP A 247 1.05 -9.98 -6.63
C ASP A 247 1.51 -9.01 -5.53
N ALA A 248 1.62 -9.49 -4.29
CA ALA A 248 2.11 -8.69 -3.17
C ALA A 248 3.31 -9.32 -2.48
N LEU A 249 4.26 -8.49 -2.04
CA LEU A 249 5.37 -8.90 -1.18
C LEU A 249 4.99 -8.72 0.28
N LEU A 250 4.95 -9.81 1.03
CA LEU A 250 4.61 -9.85 2.44
C LEU A 250 5.88 -10.00 3.29
N TYR A 251 5.98 -9.23 4.36
CA TYR A 251 6.99 -9.35 5.40
C TYR A 251 6.31 -9.43 6.78
N ARG A 252 6.78 -10.32 7.65
CA ARG A 252 6.24 -10.51 9.00
C ARG A 252 7.33 -10.96 9.97
N THR A 253 7.42 -10.31 11.13
CA THR A 253 8.48 -10.56 12.14
C THR A 253 8.04 -11.01 13.52
N THR A 254 6.76 -10.93 13.89
CA THR A 254 6.28 -11.41 15.20
C THR A 254 5.06 -12.32 15.09
N SER A 255 4.94 -13.27 16.02
CA SER A 255 3.69 -13.96 16.32
C SER A 255 2.84 -13.05 17.23
N GLY A 256 1.62 -12.74 16.81
CA GLY A 256 0.71 -11.83 17.52
C GLY A 256 1.03 -10.34 17.32
N ASN A 257 -0.05 -9.55 17.20
CA ASN A 257 -0.11 -8.08 17.14
C ASN A 257 1.04 -7.38 16.40
N GLY A 258 1.10 -7.59 15.09
CA GLY A 258 1.18 -6.44 14.17
C GLY A 258 2.55 -5.93 13.73
N SER A 259 3.63 -6.70 13.80
CA SER A 259 4.86 -6.34 13.07
C SER A 259 4.94 -7.07 11.72
N GLY A 260 4.71 -6.31 10.66
CA GLY A 260 4.76 -6.80 9.30
C GLY A 260 4.42 -5.69 8.31
N HIS A 261 4.69 -5.95 7.04
CA HIS A 261 4.47 -5.00 5.96
C HIS A 261 4.08 -5.74 4.69
N VAL A 262 3.27 -5.11 3.84
CA VAL A 262 2.93 -5.68 2.53
C VAL A 262 2.94 -4.62 1.45
N ARG A 263 3.39 -4.98 0.24
CA ARG A 263 3.51 -4.07 -0.90
C ARG A 263 2.99 -4.73 -2.17
N LEU A 264 2.33 -3.96 -3.03
CA LEU A 264 1.90 -4.46 -4.33
C LEU A 264 3.05 -4.38 -5.35
N VAL A 265 3.27 -5.46 -6.09
CA VAL A 265 4.22 -5.53 -7.20
C VAL A 265 3.59 -4.91 -8.45
N THR A 266 4.37 -4.07 -9.14
CA THR A 266 3.95 -3.37 -10.35
C THR A 266 4.74 -3.78 -11.59
N ASN A 267 6.01 -4.17 -11.44
CA ASN A 267 6.84 -4.70 -12.52
C ASN A 267 7.80 -5.78 -12.00
N VAL A 268 8.24 -6.65 -12.90
CA VAL A 268 9.21 -7.72 -12.61
C VAL A 268 10.26 -7.75 -13.71
N LYS A 269 11.54 -7.89 -13.33
CA LYS A 269 12.65 -8.15 -14.23
C LYS A 269 13.43 -9.37 -13.75
N ILE A 270 13.62 -10.32 -14.64
CA ILE A 270 14.38 -11.55 -14.41
C ILE A 270 15.58 -11.52 -15.35
N VAL A 271 16.77 -11.60 -14.78
CA VAL A 271 18.04 -11.69 -15.49
C VAL A 271 18.61 -13.07 -15.24
N TYR A 272 19.17 -13.69 -16.27
CA TYR A 272 19.79 -15.01 -16.17
C TYR A 272 21.30 -14.90 -16.33
N ASN A 273 22.04 -15.66 -15.53
CA ASN A 273 23.44 -15.98 -15.75
C ASN A 273 23.51 -17.43 -16.26
N GLY A 274 23.56 -17.60 -17.58
CA GLY A 274 23.34 -18.90 -18.21
C GLY A 274 21.88 -19.35 -18.05
N LYS A 275 21.65 -20.51 -17.41
CA LYS A 275 20.30 -21.04 -17.12
C LYS A 275 19.79 -20.66 -15.73
N ALA A 276 20.64 -20.14 -14.86
CA ALA A 276 20.28 -19.78 -13.49
C ALA A 276 19.81 -18.33 -13.43
N VAL A 277 18.81 -18.05 -12.59
CA VAL A 277 18.40 -16.68 -12.28
C VAL A 277 19.56 -15.98 -11.56
N ASP A 278 19.93 -14.79 -12.02
CA ASP A 278 20.86 -13.89 -11.33
C ASP A 278 20.08 -13.08 -10.29
N PRO A 279 20.22 -13.36 -8.98
CA PRO A 279 19.41 -12.73 -7.95
C PRO A 279 19.85 -11.30 -7.62
N THR A 280 21.05 -10.90 -8.08
CA THR A 280 21.60 -9.55 -7.87
C THR A 280 21.04 -8.55 -8.89
N GLN A 281 20.73 -9.05 -10.11
CA GLN A 281 20.21 -8.25 -11.22
C GLN A 281 18.71 -8.40 -11.44
N SER A 282 18.14 -9.52 -10.99
CA SER A 282 16.69 -9.74 -11.00
C SER A 282 16.03 -8.94 -9.88
N TYR A 283 14.92 -8.27 -10.19
CA TYR A 283 14.23 -7.42 -9.23
C TYR A 283 12.73 -7.34 -9.50
N VAL A 284 12.01 -6.89 -8.48
CA VAL A 284 10.64 -6.40 -8.61
C VAL A 284 10.56 -4.91 -8.30
N GLN A 285 9.56 -4.24 -8.87
CA GLN A 285 9.19 -2.88 -8.49
C GLN A 285 7.89 -2.89 -7.72
N CYS A 286 7.85 -2.16 -6.60
CA CYS A 286 6.70 -2.09 -5.71
C CYS A 286 6.32 -0.64 -5.41
N ILE A 287 5.03 -0.42 -5.17
CA ILE A 287 4.56 0.85 -4.58
C ILE A 287 4.64 0.71 -3.06
N GLU A 288 5.41 1.59 -2.41
CA GLU A 288 5.70 1.56 -0.97
C GLU A 288 4.77 2.48 -0.17
N GLN A 289 4.30 1.97 0.97
CA GLN A 289 3.69 2.81 1.99
C GLN A 289 4.76 3.26 2.98
N THR A 290 4.91 4.57 3.10
CA THR A 290 5.92 5.16 3.98
C THR A 290 5.29 5.84 5.18
N GLY A 291 3.98 6.13 5.17
CA GLY A 291 3.38 6.93 6.23
C GLY A 291 4.14 8.24 6.50
N PHE A 292 3.82 8.88 7.61
CA PHE A 292 4.54 10.09 8.03
C PHE A 292 5.65 9.72 9.02
N SER A 293 6.90 10.03 8.69
CA SER A 293 7.99 9.89 9.65
C SER A 293 7.75 10.76 10.88
N LYS A 294 7.98 10.16 12.06
CA LYS A 294 7.86 10.85 13.36
C LYS A 294 8.79 12.06 13.49
N SER A 295 9.92 12.06 12.78
CA SER A 295 10.96 13.08 12.86
C SER A 295 10.94 14.10 11.72
N ASN A 296 10.05 13.95 10.72
CA ASN A 296 10.04 14.82 9.55
C ASN A 296 8.64 15.38 9.24
N SER A 297 8.39 16.59 9.73
CA SER A 297 7.12 17.33 9.56
C SER A 297 6.79 17.71 8.10
N ASN A 298 7.76 17.62 7.18
CA ASN A 298 7.63 18.05 5.78
C ASN A 298 7.31 16.91 4.82
N TRP A 299 7.05 15.70 5.32
CA TRP A 299 6.85 14.53 4.50
C TRP A 299 5.57 14.58 3.66
N SER A 300 5.66 14.89 2.37
CA SER A 300 4.50 15.28 1.53
C SER A 300 3.56 14.15 1.11
N SER A 301 3.90 12.88 1.35
CA SER A 301 3.09 11.75 0.90
C SER A 301 3.05 10.58 1.90
N SER A 302 1.88 9.98 2.09
CA SER A 302 1.72 8.73 2.87
C SER A 302 2.17 7.48 2.12
N TRP A 303 2.48 7.64 0.83
CA TRP A 303 2.94 6.65 -0.13
C TRP A 303 4.11 7.24 -0.89
N ILE A 304 5.25 6.54 -0.98
CA ILE A 304 6.26 6.97 -1.94
C ILE A 304 6.01 6.21 -3.24
N PRO A 305 5.42 6.85 -4.27
CA PRO A 305 5.53 6.34 -5.61
C PRO A 305 7.00 6.30 -6.03
N ASN A 306 7.33 5.42 -6.97
CA ASN A 306 8.65 5.36 -7.56
C ASN A 306 9.09 6.78 -8.00
N ASP A 307 10.35 7.11 -7.75
CA ASP A 307 11.02 8.37 -8.14
C ASP A 307 10.82 9.61 -7.24
N GLU A 308 10.27 9.50 -6.03
CA GLU A 308 10.37 10.59 -5.03
C GLU A 308 11.72 10.60 -4.32
N LYS A 309 12.22 11.81 -4.04
CA LYS A 309 13.45 11.99 -3.25
C LYS A 309 13.23 11.50 -1.83
N VAL A 310 14.08 10.60 -1.37
CA VAL A 310 14.05 10.14 0.02
C VAL A 310 14.53 11.28 0.93
N PRO A 311 13.78 11.61 2.00
CA PRO A 311 14.18 12.66 2.92
C PRO A 311 15.52 12.37 3.63
N ALA A 312 16.15 13.43 4.13
CA ALA A 312 17.40 13.33 4.91
C ALA A 312 17.22 12.43 6.15
N GLY A 313 18.24 11.61 6.45
CA GLY A 313 18.25 10.68 7.60
C GLY A 313 18.04 9.20 7.27
N SER A 314 18.08 8.82 5.98
CA SER A 314 18.16 7.43 5.51
C SER A 314 19.45 7.19 4.73
N VAL A 315 19.82 5.93 4.49
CA VAL A 315 21.00 5.55 3.67
C VAL A 315 20.87 6.02 2.21
N TYR A 316 19.65 6.32 1.74
CA TYR A 316 19.33 6.82 0.40
C TYR A 316 18.99 8.31 0.38
N ALA A 317 19.38 9.07 1.42
CA ALA A 317 19.08 10.50 1.50
C ALA A 317 19.62 11.24 0.26
N GLY A 318 18.71 11.89 -0.48
CA GLY A 318 19.06 12.57 -1.74
C GLY A 318 18.83 11.73 -3.00
N ASP A 319 18.70 10.41 -2.87
CA ASP A 319 18.36 9.50 -3.95
C ASP A 319 16.85 9.40 -4.14
N LYS A 320 16.45 8.96 -5.34
CA LYS A 320 15.08 8.62 -5.66
C LYS A 320 14.77 7.22 -5.12
N PHE A 321 13.72 7.08 -4.31
CA PHE A 321 13.21 5.75 -3.97
C PHE A 321 12.59 5.14 -5.22
N THR A 322 13.19 4.09 -5.76
CA THR A 322 12.74 3.48 -7.01
C THR A 322 11.76 2.33 -6.81
N GLY A 323 11.41 2.01 -5.55
CA GLY A 323 10.58 0.85 -5.19
C GLY A 323 11.17 -0.49 -5.63
N ARG A 324 12.47 -0.53 -5.92
CA ARG A 324 13.15 -1.70 -6.49
C ARG A 324 13.69 -2.60 -5.38
N TYR A 325 13.35 -3.88 -5.45
CA TYR A 325 13.85 -4.91 -4.56
C TYR A 325 14.44 -6.03 -5.40
N THR A 326 15.75 -6.24 -5.28
CA THR A 326 16.45 -7.37 -5.91
C THR A 326 16.03 -8.69 -5.25
N PHE A 327 16.19 -9.81 -5.95
CA PHE A 327 15.82 -11.11 -5.39
C PHE A 327 16.66 -11.49 -4.16
N GLU A 328 17.93 -11.09 -4.08
CA GLU A 328 18.74 -11.22 -2.86
C GLU A 328 18.18 -10.41 -1.68
N GLN A 329 17.64 -9.22 -1.95
CA GLN A 329 16.97 -8.42 -0.94
C GLN A 329 15.67 -9.06 -0.47
N LEU A 330 14.91 -9.67 -1.38
CA LEU A 330 13.72 -10.44 -1.02
C LEU A 330 14.06 -11.65 -0.13
N ALA A 331 15.18 -12.32 -0.40
CA ALA A 331 15.67 -13.44 0.39
C ALA A 331 16.25 -13.03 1.76
N GLY A 332 16.50 -11.74 2.00
CA GLY A 332 17.21 -11.27 3.19
C GLY A 332 18.71 -11.57 3.17
N VAL A 333 19.29 -11.84 1.99
CA VAL A 333 20.75 -11.95 1.78
C VAL A 333 21.40 -10.57 1.71
N LYS A 334 20.64 -9.56 1.25
CA LYS A 334 20.99 -8.15 1.30
C LYS A 334 19.93 -7.34 2.02
N VAL A 335 20.35 -6.25 2.63
CA VAL A 335 19.43 -5.30 3.24
C VAL A 335 18.47 -4.72 2.20
N SER A 336 17.19 -4.72 2.54
CA SER A 336 16.13 -4.13 1.73
C SER A 336 15.93 -2.67 2.10
N PRO A 337 15.73 -1.76 1.12
CA PRO A 337 15.40 -0.38 1.39
C PRO A 337 14.05 -0.29 2.11
N THR A 338 14.05 0.28 3.31
CA THR A 338 12.82 0.70 3.99
C THR A 338 12.86 2.19 4.28
N VAL A 339 11.75 2.85 3.96
CA VAL A 339 11.71 4.31 3.97
C VAL A 339 11.65 4.90 5.39
N ASN A 340 11.13 4.16 6.37
CA ASN A 340 10.92 4.67 7.74
C ASN A 340 11.89 4.18 8.80
N SER A 341 12.56 3.06 8.53
CA SER A 341 13.30 2.34 9.57
C SER A 341 14.71 1.94 9.14
N GLY A 342 15.21 2.59 8.10
CA GLY A 342 16.51 2.28 7.51
C GLY A 342 16.52 0.93 6.80
N ASP A 343 17.68 0.57 6.28
CA ASP A 343 17.93 -0.72 5.67
C ASP A 343 17.77 -1.87 6.67
N LYS A 344 17.11 -2.96 6.26
CA LYS A 344 16.86 -4.13 7.11
C LYS A 344 16.98 -5.45 6.35
N ASP A 345 17.48 -6.47 7.03
CA ASP A 345 17.50 -7.87 6.56
C ASP A 345 16.10 -8.50 6.68
N ASN A 346 15.19 -7.98 5.87
CA ASN A 346 13.82 -8.47 5.79
C ASN A 346 13.74 -9.61 4.76
N CYS A 347 13.08 -10.70 5.14
CA CYS A 347 12.71 -11.76 4.19
C CYS A 347 11.27 -11.56 3.73
N TYR A 348 11.03 -11.59 2.42
CA TYR A 348 9.73 -11.36 1.81
C TYR A 348 9.17 -12.65 1.18
N LEU A 349 7.87 -12.87 1.38
CA LEU A 349 7.10 -13.92 0.73
C LEU A 349 6.15 -13.30 -0.30
N PRO A 350 6.24 -13.67 -1.58
CA PRO A 350 5.25 -13.26 -2.55
C PRO A 350 3.95 -14.04 -2.33
N ILE A 351 2.84 -13.31 -2.25
CA ILE A 351 1.48 -13.82 -2.10
C ILE A 351 0.59 -13.26 -3.20
N ARG A 352 -0.49 -13.97 -3.52
CA ARG A 352 -1.46 -13.59 -4.55
C ARG A 352 -2.86 -14.05 -4.20
N LEU A 353 -3.85 -13.47 -4.87
CA LEU A 353 -5.20 -14.04 -4.88
C LEU A 353 -5.20 -15.43 -5.53
N LYS A 354 -6.00 -16.34 -4.98
CA LYS A 354 -6.17 -17.68 -5.57
C LYS A 354 -6.74 -17.62 -6.99
N ASP A 355 -7.65 -16.67 -7.23
CA ASP A 355 -8.36 -16.45 -8.50
C ASP A 355 -7.45 -15.92 -9.62
N TRP A 356 -6.21 -15.50 -9.31
CA TRP A 356 -5.28 -14.95 -10.28
C TRP A 356 -4.18 -15.95 -10.62
N ASN A 357 -4.36 -16.69 -11.72
CA ASN A 357 -3.38 -17.66 -12.22
C ASN A 357 -2.08 -17.01 -12.75
#